data_AF-A0A917JMV9-F1
#
_entry.id   AF-A0A917JMV9-F1
#
_cell.length_a   1.000
_cell.length_b   1.000
_cell.length_c   1.000
_cell.angle_alpha   90.00
_cell.angle_beta   90.00
_cell.angle_gamma   90.00
#
_symmetry.space_group_name_H-M   'P 1'
#
loop_
_entity.id
_entity.type
_entity.pdbx_description
1 polymer ?
#
loop_
_entity_poly.entity_id
_entity_poly.type
_entity_poly.pdbx_seq_one_letter_code
_entity_poly.pdbx_strand_id
1 'polypeptide(L)'
;MRKLTYLVASTIDGVITGPANDNPDFFLHEGDHGDHLHAEYPEIIPTHIRPLVGLTDAPNKHFDTVLQGRRSWEIGVQAGMTNAYQHLRSIVFSRSITESPDPTVEFVNTDPLERVLQLKREPGAGIWLCGGATLAAALRPAIDELIIKLHPIVAGAGIPLFNGEFSPQQYDLTNVQTFDSSVVHLTYTKRAEHAPDELGHGVALRGSTGDRHPVG
;
A
#
# COMPACT_ATOMS: atom_id res chain seq x y z
N MET A 1 -11.93 -14.90 4.66
CA MET A 1 -11.28 -14.47 3.40
C MET A 1 -9.98 -13.79 3.76
N ARG A 2 -8.92 -14.01 2.98
CA ARG A 2 -7.62 -13.35 3.19
C ARG A 2 -7.74 -11.85 2.94
N LYS A 3 -6.97 -11.02 3.65
CA LYS A 3 -6.94 -9.57 3.46
C LYS A 3 -5.87 -9.17 2.45
N LEU A 4 -6.16 -8.16 1.64
CA LEU A 4 -5.18 -7.45 0.82
C LEU A 4 -4.73 -6.18 1.55
N THR A 5 -3.45 -6.10 1.86
CA THR A 5 -2.84 -4.96 2.55
C THR A 5 -1.85 -4.24 1.62
N TYR A 6 -2.08 -2.95 1.39
CA TYR A 6 -1.10 -2.09 0.72
C TYR A 6 -0.17 -1.47 1.77
N LEU A 7 0.96 -2.13 2.02
CA LEU A 7 2.02 -1.66 2.91
C LEU A 7 3.12 -1.03 2.08
N VAL A 8 3.30 0.29 2.22
CA VAL A 8 4.12 1.09 1.31
C VAL A 8 4.70 2.33 2.01
N ALA A 9 5.89 2.75 1.58
CA ALA A 9 6.49 4.02 2.02
C ALA A 9 5.96 5.19 1.18
N SER A 10 5.72 6.33 1.81
CA SER A 10 5.29 7.54 1.12
C SER A 10 5.90 8.79 1.74
N THR A 11 6.15 9.80 0.92
CA THR A 11 6.49 11.17 1.38
C THR A 11 5.25 11.87 1.93
N ILE A 12 5.44 13.00 2.60
CA ILE A 12 4.36 13.86 3.14
C ILE A 12 3.36 14.25 2.05
N ASP A 13 3.85 14.49 0.84
CA ASP A 13 3.06 14.88 -0.34
C ASP A 13 2.63 13.69 -1.22
N GLY A 14 2.74 12.45 -0.71
CA GLY A 14 2.11 11.28 -1.31
C GLY A 14 2.89 10.61 -2.45
N VAL A 15 4.22 10.81 -2.52
CA VAL A 15 5.10 10.22 -3.54
C VAL A 15 5.72 8.91 -3.02
N ILE A 16 5.81 7.89 -3.87
CA ILE A 16 6.37 6.56 -3.53
C ILE A 16 7.67 6.21 -4.26
N THR A 17 7.98 6.92 -5.35
CA THR A 17 9.27 6.83 -6.05
C THR A 17 9.47 8.08 -6.91
N GLY A 18 10.71 8.35 -7.30
CA GLY A 18 11.08 9.49 -8.12
C GLY A 18 10.48 9.43 -9.53
N PRO A 19 10.62 10.50 -10.33
CA PRO A 19 10.08 10.57 -11.69
C PRO A 19 10.61 9.49 -12.65
N ALA A 20 11.80 8.95 -12.38
CA ALA A 20 12.39 7.86 -13.14
C ALA A 20 11.73 6.49 -12.86
N ASN A 21 10.89 6.40 -11.81
CA ASN A 21 10.20 5.18 -11.39
C ASN A 21 11.17 4.02 -11.11
N ASP A 22 12.28 4.34 -10.44
CA ASP A 22 13.38 3.47 -10.04
C ASP A 22 13.35 3.22 -8.53
N ASN A 23 14.46 2.71 -7.97
CA ASN A 23 14.56 2.41 -6.55
C ASN A 23 14.42 3.69 -5.70
N PRO A 24 13.49 3.75 -4.74
CA PRO A 24 13.26 4.97 -3.96
C PRO A 24 14.26 5.12 -2.80
N ASP A 25 15.54 5.32 -3.12
CA ASP A 25 16.66 5.40 -2.16
C ASP A 25 16.60 6.61 -1.21
N PHE A 26 15.65 7.51 -1.43
CA PHE A 26 15.46 8.69 -0.57
C PHE A 26 14.67 8.38 0.71
N PHE A 27 14.06 7.19 0.84
CA PHE A 27 13.40 6.81 2.09
C PHE A 27 14.41 6.41 3.17
N LEU A 28 14.06 6.70 4.43
CA LEU A 28 14.90 6.35 5.57
C LEU A 28 14.82 4.83 5.83
N HIS A 29 15.96 4.16 5.86
CA HIS A 29 16.03 2.72 6.17
C HIS A 29 16.56 2.42 7.58
N GLU A 30 17.33 3.33 8.16
CA GLU A 30 17.93 3.20 9.48
C GLU A 30 17.15 3.99 10.54
N GLY A 31 17.00 3.42 11.73
CA GLY A 31 16.26 4.01 12.84
C GLY A 31 15.32 3.01 13.51
N ASP A 32 14.69 3.43 14.60
CA ASP A 32 13.75 2.62 15.37
C ASP A 32 12.52 2.18 14.55
N HIS A 33 12.13 2.93 13.51
CA HIS A 33 11.11 2.50 12.55
C HIS A 33 11.55 1.30 11.70
N GLY A 34 12.84 1.23 11.34
CA GLY A 34 13.43 0.12 10.59
C GLY A 34 13.48 -1.16 11.45
N ASP A 35 13.92 -1.03 12.70
CA ASP A 35 13.92 -2.13 13.66
C ASP A 35 12.52 -2.67 13.91
N HIS A 36 11.54 -1.79 14.09
CA HIS A 36 10.14 -2.17 14.19
C HIS A 36 9.66 -2.88 12.92
N LEU A 37 10.03 -2.40 11.73
CA LEU A 37 9.64 -3.01 10.46
C LEU A 37 10.19 -4.43 10.32
N HIS A 38 11.45 -4.66 10.68
CA HIS A 38 12.07 -5.98 10.70
C HIS A 38 11.37 -6.93 11.69
N ALA A 39 11.01 -6.42 12.87
CA ALA A 39 10.33 -7.19 13.88
C ALA A 39 8.90 -7.52 13.48
N GLU A 40 8.13 -6.55 12.99
CA GLU A 40 6.68 -6.68 12.78
C GLU A 40 6.32 -7.25 11.41
N TYR A 41 7.05 -6.87 10.36
CA TYR A 41 6.78 -7.26 8.97
C TYR A 41 8.04 -7.88 8.31
N PRO A 42 8.58 -8.98 8.85
CA PRO A 42 9.80 -9.59 8.30
C PRO A 42 9.67 -9.99 6.82
N GLU A 43 8.45 -10.20 6.32
CA GLU A 43 8.16 -10.63 4.95
C GLU A 43 8.40 -9.55 3.88
N ILE A 44 8.40 -8.28 4.28
CA ILE A 44 8.62 -7.20 3.31
C ILE A 44 10.12 -6.94 3.07
N ILE A 45 10.99 -7.66 3.77
CA ILE A 45 12.43 -7.56 3.64
C ILE A 45 12.89 -8.49 2.50
N PRO A 46 13.50 -7.95 1.44
CA PRO A 46 14.00 -8.77 0.34
C PRO A 46 14.93 -9.88 0.82
N THR A 47 14.81 -11.05 0.21
CA THR A 47 15.47 -12.31 0.61
C THR A 47 16.98 -12.15 0.81
N HIS A 48 17.65 -11.42 -0.08
CA HIS A 48 19.09 -11.17 -0.02
C HIS A 48 19.51 -10.22 1.12
N ILE A 49 18.59 -9.39 1.64
CA ILE A 49 18.83 -8.48 2.77
C ILE A 49 18.60 -9.19 4.11
N ARG A 50 17.71 -10.20 4.16
CA ARG A 50 17.34 -10.89 5.41
C ARG A 50 18.54 -11.33 6.26
N PRO A 51 19.62 -11.92 5.72
CA PRO A 51 20.78 -12.30 6.54
C PRO A 51 21.52 -11.11 7.16
N LEU A 52 21.52 -9.95 6.51
CA LEU A 52 22.20 -8.75 6.98
C LEU A 52 21.50 -8.10 8.18
N VAL A 53 20.21 -8.38 8.36
CA VAL A 53 19.36 -7.81 9.42
C VAL A 53 18.86 -8.88 10.42
N GLY A 54 19.48 -10.06 10.43
CA GLY A 54 19.16 -11.11 11.39
C GLY A 54 17.83 -11.84 11.15
N LEU A 55 17.30 -11.83 9.91
CA LEU A 55 16.01 -12.41 9.54
C LEU A 55 16.13 -13.71 8.71
N THR A 56 17.30 -14.34 8.66
CA THR A 56 17.55 -15.56 7.87
C THR A 56 16.45 -16.61 8.06
N ASP A 57 16.13 -16.95 9.30
CA ASP A 57 15.15 -17.98 9.67
C ASP A 57 13.84 -17.41 10.24
N ALA A 58 13.62 -16.09 10.11
CA ALA A 58 12.44 -15.46 10.68
C ALA A 58 11.16 -15.96 9.98
N PRO A 59 10.17 -16.50 10.71
CA PRO A 59 8.93 -16.95 10.10
C PRO A 59 8.09 -15.78 9.61
N ASN A 60 7.23 -16.04 8.63
CA ASN A 60 6.19 -15.09 8.23
C ASN A 60 5.19 -14.91 9.38
N LYS A 61 4.70 -13.68 9.57
CA LYS A 61 3.73 -13.25 10.58
C LYS A 61 2.37 -12.90 9.98
N HIS A 62 2.38 -12.07 8.93
CA HIS A 62 1.21 -11.43 8.33
C HIS A 62 0.93 -11.90 6.91
N PHE A 63 1.97 -12.18 6.12
CA PHE A 63 1.85 -12.38 4.68
C PHE A 63 2.49 -13.68 4.22
N ASP A 64 1.84 -14.38 3.30
CA ASP A 64 2.42 -15.53 2.59
C ASP A 64 2.46 -15.30 1.07
N THR A 65 1.93 -14.18 0.59
CA THR A 65 1.82 -13.84 -0.83
C THR A 65 2.16 -12.37 -1.05
N VAL A 66 2.95 -12.09 -2.07
CA VAL A 66 3.29 -10.73 -2.52
C VAL A 66 2.80 -10.49 -3.94
N LEU A 67 2.18 -9.32 -4.14
CA LEU A 67 1.73 -8.83 -5.44
C LEU A 67 2.61 -7.68 -5.89
N GLN A 68 3.11 -7.78 -7.11
CA GLN A 68 3.94 -6.76 -7.74
C GLN A 68 3.40 -6.40 -9.12
N GLY A 69 3.43 -5.13 -9.48
CA GLY A 69 3.36 -4.70 -10.88
C GLY A 69 4.73 -4.89 -11.53
N ARG A 70 4.76 -5.04 -12.86
CA ARG A 70 6.01 -5.22 -13.64
C ARG A 70 7.14 -4.26 -13.23
N ARG A 71 6.85 -2.97 -13.06
CA ARG A 71 7.87 -1.96 -12.71
C ARG A 71 8.50 -2.19 -11.35
N SER A 72 7.70 -2.53 -10.34
CA SER A 72 8.22 -2.86 -9.00
C SER A 72 9.07 -4.13 -9.04
N TRP A 73 8.65 -5.14 -9.81
CA TRP A 73 9.42 -6.36 -10.02
C TRP A 73 10.76 -6.10 -10.74
N GLU A 74 10.77 -5.23 -11.76
CA GLU A 74 11.98 -4.85 -12.52
C GLU A 74 13.08 -4.22 -11.64
N ILE A 75 12.73 -3.57 -10.52
CA ILE A 75 13.73 -3.05 -9.55
C ILE A 75 14.54 -4.20 -8.95
N GLY A 76 13.90 -5.31 -8.57
CA GLY A 76 14.59 -6.51 -8.09
C GLY A 76 15.50 -7.11 -9.16
N VAL A 77 15.03 -7.14 -10.42
CA VAL A 77 15.80 -7.66 -11.56
C VAL A 77 17.06 -6.83 -11.79
N GLN A 78 16.97 -5.50 -11.70
CA GLN A 78 18.12 -4.60 -11.79
C GLN A 78 19.15 -4.85 -10.68
N ALA A 79 18.68 -5.27 -9.49
CA ALA A 79 19.52 -5.73 -8.39
C ALA A 79 19.98 -7.20 -8.54
N GLY A 80 19.79 -7.82 -9.71
CA GLY A 80 20.22 -9.18 -10.01
C GLY A 80 19.29 -10.29 -9.50
N MET A 81 18.06 -9.97 -9.14
CA MET A 81 17.09 -10.94 -8.59
C MET A 81 15.78 -10.96 -9.38
N THR A 82 15.49 -12.09 -10.00
CA THR A 82 14.18 -12.35 -10.62
C THR A 82 13.08 -12.66 -9.60
N ASN A 83 13.44 -13.00 -8.37
CA ASN A 83 12.52 -13.12 -7.24
C ASN A 83 13.14 -12.53 -5.96
N ALA A 84 12.74 -11.31 -5.61
CA ALA A 84 13.21 -10.64 -4.40
C ALA A 84 12.63 -11.23 -3.10
N TYR A 85 11.47 -11.92 -3.16
CA TYR A 85 10.72 -12.39 -1.99
C TYR A 85 10.49 -13.91 -2.05
N GLN A 86 11.57 -14.70 -2.10
CA GLN A 86 11.53 -16.16 -2.28
C GLN A 86 10.81 -16.91 -1.15
N HIS A 87 10.65 -16.27 0.01
CA HIS A 87 9.92 -16.78 1.17
C HIS A 87 8.40 -16.50 1.11
N LEU A 88 7.92 -15.90 0.01
CA LEU A 88 6.52 -15.64 -0.29
C LEU A 88 6.13 -16.24 -1.63
N ARG A 89 4.85 -16.53 -1.81
CA ARG A 89 4.28 -16.74 -3.14
C ARG A 89 4.32 -15.41 -3.90
N SER A 90 5.17 -15.33 -4.93
CA SER A 90 5.38 -14.11 -5.70
C SER A 90 4.51 -14.08 -6.96
N ILE A 91 3.69 -13.04 -7.11
CA ILE A 91 2.78 -12.85 -8.25
C ILE A 91 3.06 -11.49 -8.89
N VAL A 92 3.35 -11.49 -10.18
CA VAL A 92 3.68 -10.29 -10.97
C VAL A 92 2.61 -10.03 -12.02
N PHE A 93 1.98 -8.86 -11.95
CA PHE A 93 1.02 -8.41 -12.95
C PHE A 93 1.73 -7.67 -14.08
N SER A 94 1.64 -8.23 -15.28
CA SER A 94 2.29 -7.69 -16.48
C SER A 94 1.46 -7.98 -17.73
N ARG A 95 1.26 -6.96 -18.57
CA ARG A 95 0.58 -7.14 -19.87
C ARG A 95 1.54 -7.55 -20.99
N SER A 96 2.84 -7.28 -20.82
CA SER A 96 3.85 -7.45 -21.86
C SER A 96 4.77 -8.66 -21.66
N ILE A 97 4.86 -9.17 -20.44
CA ILE A 97 5.65 -10.36 -20.11
C ILE A 97 4.65 -11.47 -19.82
N THR A 98 4.59 -12.45 -20.72
CA THR A 98 3.64 -13.57 -20.64
C THR A 98 4.28 -14.87 -20.16
N GLU A 99 5.61 -14.98 -20.24
CA GLU A 99 6.37 -16.12 -19.74
C GLU A 99 7.25 -15.65 -18.59
N SER A 100 7.21 -16.38 -17.46
CA SER A 100 8.04 -16.05 -16.32
C SER A 100 9.50 -16.38 -16.61
N PRO A 101 10.45 -15.45 -16.43
CA PRO A 101 11.88 -15.77 -16.48
C PRO A 101 12.33 -16.58 -15.26
N ASP A 102 11.47 -16.77 -14.25
CA ASP A 102 11.75 -17.48 -13.02
C ASP A 102 10.56 -18.37 -12.62
N PRO A 103 10.73 -19.71 -12.53
CA PRO A 103 9.62 -20.62 -12.24
C PRO A 103 9.02 -20.42 -10.84
N THR A 104 9.68 -19.67 -9.95
CA THR A 104 9.18 -19.33 -8.61
C THR A 104 8.28 -18.09 -8.59
N VAL A 105 8.07 -17.45 -9.75
CA VAL A 105 7.25 -16.24 -9.90
C VAL A 105 6.10 -16.50 -10.86
N GLU A 106 4.87 -16.28 -10.39
CA GLU A 106 3.65 -16.39 -11.20
C GLU A 106 3.43 -15.07 -11.96
N PHE A 107 3.45 -15.08 -13.30
CA PHE A 107 3.08 -13.92 -14.11
C PHE A 107 1.61 -13.97 -14.48
N VAL A 108 0.89 -12.87 -14.22
CA VAL A 108 -0.54 -12.71 -14.51
C VAL A 108 -0.71 -11.60 -15.54
N ASN A 109 -1.30 -11.95 -16.68
CA ASN A 109 -1.59 -11.04 -17.79
C ASN A 109 -3.08 -10.74 -17.97
N THR A 110 -3.93 -11.28 -17.10
CA THR A 110 -5.38 -11.06 -17.04
C THR A 110 -5.75 -9.93 -16.08
N ASP A 111 -7.04 -9.74 -15.80
CA ASP A 111 -7.53 -8.72 -14.88
C ASP A 111 -6.93 -8.91 -13.47
N PRO A 112 -6.15 -7.94 -12.95
CA PRO A 112 -5.58 -8.02 -11.62
C PRO A 112 -6.65 -8.13 -10.52
N LEU A 113 -7.79 -7.45 -10.68
CA LEU A 113 -8.84 -7.45 -9.66
C LEU A 113 -9.45 -8.84 -9.53
N GLU A 114 -9.77 -9.48 -10.66
CA GLU A 114 -10.31 -10.84 -10.67
C GLU A 114 -9.37 -11.83 -9.97
N ARG A 115 -8.08 -11.81 -10.34
CA ARG A 115 -7.08 -12.70 -9.73
C ARG A 115 -6.98 -12.51 -8.22
N VAL A 116 -7.00 -11.26 -7.75
CA VAL A 116 -6.95 -10.96 -6.32
C VAL A 116 -8.21 -11.43 -5.60
N LEU A 117 -9.40 -11.27 -6.19
CA LEU A 117 -10.64 -11.78 -5.61
C LEU A 117 -10.63 -13.32 -5.50
N GLN A 118 -9.97 -14.02 -6.43
CA GLN A 118 -9.73 -15.47 -6.33
C GLN A 118 -8.77 -15.78 -5.17
N LEU A 119 -7.62 -15.10 -5.11
CA LEU A 119 -6.62 -15.28 -4.03
C LEU A 119 -7.21 -15.07 -2.64
N LYS A 120 -8.11 -14.10 -2.46
CA LYS A 120 -8.79 -13.82 -1.17
C LYS A 120 -9.68 -14.98 -0.69
N ARG A 121 -10.08 -15.89 -1.59
CA ARG A 121 -10.88 -17.10 -1.28
C ARG A 121 -10.03 -18.34 -1.01
N GLU A 122 -8.77 -18.34 -1.45
CA GLU A 122 -7.82 -19.41 -1.16
C GLU A 122 -7.46 -19.42 0.35
N PRO A 123 -7.10 -20.58 0.94
CA PRO A 123 -6.53 -20.62 2.29
C PRO A 123 -5.14 -19.98 2.31
N GLY A 124 -4.76 -19.37 3.44
CA GLY A 124 -3.45 -18.73 3.62
C GLY A 124 -3.50 -17.54 4.58
N ALA A 125 -2.34 -16.93 4.78
CA ALA A 125 -2.16 -15.67 5.51
C ALA A 125 -2.59 -14.46 4.66
N GLY A 126 -2.24 -13.24 5.04
CA GLY A 126 -2.53 -12.04 4.28
C GLY A 126 -1.82 -11.99 2.91
N ILE A 127 -2.30 -11.09 2.07
CA ILE A 127 -1.72 -10.77 0.76
C ILE A 127 -1.12 -9.37 0.85
N TRP A 128 0.19 -9.25 0.63
CA TRP A 128 0.87 -7.96 0.57
C TRP A 128 0.88 -7.43 -0.86
N LEU A 129 0.35 -6.22 -1.05
CA LEU A 129 0.57 -5.45 -2.26
C LEU A 129 1.88 -4.65 -2.10
N CYS A 130 2.96 -5.10 -2.73
CA CYS A 130 4.24 -4.40 -2.72
C CYS A 130 4.21 -3.12 -3.57
N GLY A 131 3.38 -3.09 -4.61
CA GLY A 131 3.24 -1.96 -5.53
C GLY A 131 3.22 -2.42 -6.98
N GLY A 132 3.30 -1.55 -7.98
CA GLY A 132 3.40 -0.08 -7.86
C GLY A 132 2.05 0.63 -7.94
N ALA A 133 2.10 1.95 -7.99
CA ALA A 133 0.94 2.85 -7.95
C ALA A 133 -0.20 2.51 -8.93
N THR A 134 0.13 2.05 -10.14
CA THR A 134 -0.88 1.64 -11.14
C THR A 134 -1.59 0.34 -10.75
N LEU A 135 -0.85 -0.64 -10.22
CA LEU A 135 -1.46 -1.88 -9.72
C LEU A 135 -2.31 -1.58 -8.48
N ALA A 136 -1.81 -0.73 -7.57
CA ALA A 136 -2.57 -0.28 -6.42
C ALA A 136 -3.88 0.42 -6.82
N ALA A 137 -3.84 1.27 -7.84
CA ALA A 137 -5.06 1.91 -8.35
C ALA A 137 -6.06 0.91 -8.95
N ALA A 138 -5.59 -0.09 -9.71
CA ALA A 138 -6.43 -1.15 -10.26
C ALA A 138 -7.05 -2.04 -9.16
N LEU A 139 -6.30 -2.31 -8.10
CA LEU A 139 -6.72 -3.16 -6.97
C LEU A 139 -7.46 -2.40 -5.87
N ARG A 140 -7.57 -1.07 -5.97
CA ARG A 140 -8.21 -0.20 -4.97
C ARG A 140 -9.58 -0.72 -4.46
N PRO A 141 -10.48 -1.28 -5.29
CA PRO A 141 -11.73 -1.89 -4.80
C PRO A 141 -11.53 -3.07 -3.83
N ALA A 142 -10.42 -3.79 -3.91
CA ALA A 142 -10.15 -5.00 -3.13
C ALA A 142 -9.17 -4.81 -1.96
N ILE A 143 -8.54 -3.63 -1.83
CA ILE A 143 -7.66 -3.30 -0.71
C ILE A 143 -8.49 -3.19 0.58
N ASP A 144 -8.17 -4.01 1.58
CA ASP A 144 -8.84 -3.99 2.88
C ASP A 144 -8.11 -3.08 3.87
N GLU A 145 -6.80 -2.93 3.70
CA GLU A 145 -5.95 -2.20 4.64
C GLU A 145 -4.86 -1.42 3.91
N LEU A 146 -4.62 -0.19 4.36
CA LEU A 146 -3.50 0.65 3.96
C LEU A 146 -2.57 0.80 5.16
N ILE A 147 -1.30 0.43 5.00
CA ILE A 147 -0.25 0.73 5.97
C ILE A 147 0.71 1.68 5.29
N ILE A 148 0.61 2.96 5.62
CA ILE A 148 1.44 4.01 5.05
C ILE A 148 2.59 4.30 6.00
N LYS A 149 3.82 4.00 5.56
CA LYS A 149 5.04 4.44 6.24
C LYS A 149 5.32 5.85 5.75
N LEU A 150 4.81 6.85 6.46
CA LEU A 150 4.93 8.26 6.12
C LEU A 150 6.32 8.75 6.55
N HIS A 151 7.19 9.03 5.58
CA HIS A 151 8.51 9.55 5.82
C HIS A 151 8.49 11.09 5.88
N PRO A 152 9.35 11.72 6.71
CA PRO A 152 9.40 13.17 6.90
C PRO A 152 10.10 13.87 5.72
N ILE A 153 9.59 13.65 4.51
CA ILE A 153 10.18 14.08 3.23
C ILE A 153 9.07 14.75 2.41
N VAL A 154 9.40 15.82 1.69
CA VAL A 154 8.55 16.39 0.64
C VAL A 154 9.29 16.21 -0.68
N ALA A 155 8.72 15.47 -1.63
CA ALA A 155 9.37 15.17 -2.91
C ALA A 155 9.10 16.25 -3.98
N GLY A 156 7.92 16.87 -3.94
CA GLY A 156 7.44 17.85 -4.92
C GLY A 156 7.02 17.25 -6.27
N ALA A 157 7.64 16.14 -6.69
CA ALA A 157 7.30 15.41 -7.90
C ALA A 157 7.70 13.93 -7.79
N GLY A 158 7.03 13.08 -8.56
CA GLY A 158 7.31 11.65 -8.62
C GLY A 158 6.05 10.84 -8.91
N ILE A 159 6.12 9.55 -8.63
CA ILE A 159 4.98 8.65 -8.78
C ILE A 159 4.11 8.73 -7.51
N PRO A 160 2.81 9.08 -7.62
CA PRO A 160 1.93 9.16 -6.46
C PRO A 160 1.60 7.77 -5.91
N LEU A 161 1.12 7.71 -4.66
CA LEU A 161 0.68 6.49 -3.98
C LEU A 161 -0.33 5.65 -4.80
N PHE A 162 -1.26 6.33 -5.48
CA PHE A 162 -2.19 5.72 -6.44
C PHE A 162 -2.12 6.46 -7.77
N ASN A 163 -1.91 5.72 -8.85
CA ASN A 163 -1.86 6.28 -10.21
C ASN A 163 -2.94 5.63 -11.09
N GLY A 164 -4.13 6.22 -11.09
CA GLY A 164 -5.28 5.76 -11.87
C GLY A 164 -6.45 6.73 -11.78
N GLU A 165 -7.64 6.27 -12.16
CA GLU A 165 -8.83 7.12 -12.25
C GLU A 165 -9.32 7.63 -10.88
N PHE A 166 -9.98 8.78 -10.90
CA PHE A 166 -10.60 9.38 -9.72
C PHE A 166 -11.81 8.54 -9.27
N SER A 167 -11.67 7.87 -8.13
CA SER A 167 -12.75 7.12 -7.46
C SER A 167 -12.46 7.10 -5.96
N PRO A 168 -12.98 8.08 -5.20
CA PRO A 168 -12.73 8.20 -3.76
C PRO A 168 -13.25 6.99 -2.99
N GLN A 169 -12.49 6.55 -1.99
CA GLN A 169 -12.89 5.51 -1.04
C GLN A 169 -12.58 5.98 0.38
N GLN A 170 -13.43 5.62 1.32
CA GLN A 170 -13.26 5.98 2.73
C GLN A 170 -12.57 4.84 3.48
N TYR A 171 -11.64 5.24 4.35
CA TYR A 171 -10.96 4.35 5.27
C TYR A 171 -10.99 4.98 6.66
N ASP A 172 -11.01 4.12 7.68
CA ASP A 172 -10.94 4.53 9.08
C ASP A 172 -9.50 4.38 9.55
N LEU A 173 -8.97 5.42 10.22
CA LEU A 173 -7.66 5.34 10.87
C LEU A 173 -7.78 4.43 12.09
N THR A 174 -7.08 3.29 12.06
CA THR A 174 -7.18 2.26 13.10
C THR A 174 -5.92 2.16 13.96
N ASN A 175 -4.77 2.63 13.46
CA ASN A 175 -3.54 2.71 14.24
C ASN A 175 -2.65 3.87 13.78
N VAL A 176 -1.96 4.48 14.75
CA VAL A 176 -0.88 5.46 14.53
C VAL A 176 0.30 5.03 15.37
N GLN A 177 1.44 4.79 14.73
CA GLN A 177 2.68 4.50 15.42
C GLN A 177 3.75 5.50 14.99
N THR A 178 4.29 6.21 15.97
CA THR A 178 5.34 7.21 15.80
C THR A 178 6.70 6.64 16.22
N PHE A 179 7.75 7.13 15.57
CA PHE A 179 9.14 6.71 15.81
C PHE A 179 10.02 7.94 16.06
N ASP A 180 11.11 7.76 16.80
CA ASP A 180 12.12 8.80 17.05
C ASP A 180 12.79 9.25 15.74
N SER A 181 12.84 8.39 14.73
CA SER A 181 13.24 8.72 13.35
C SER A 181 12.31 9.70 12.62
N SER A 182 11.22 10.14 13.26
CA SER A 182 10.17 10.98 12.68
C SER A 182 9.36 10.34 11.54
N VAL A 183 9.58 9.05 11.28
CA VAL A 183 8.67 8.25 10.45
C VAL A 183 7.39 7.98 11.25
N VAL A 184 6.25 7.90 10.56
CA VAL A 184 4.97 7.52 11.16
C VAL A 184 4.38 6.36 10.36
N HIS A 185 3.99 5.28 11.03
CA HIS A 185 3.17 4.24 10.42
C HIS A 185 1.70 4.54 10.69
N LEU A 186 0.93 4.75 9.62
CA LEU A 186 -0.51 4.97 9.66
C LEU A 186 -1.20 3.73 9.11
N THR A 187 -2.00 3.06 9.94
CA THR A 187 -2.85 1.95 9.49
C THR A 187 -4.27 2.43 9.31
N TYR A 188 -4.82 2.20 8.13
CA TYR A 188 -6.21 2.47 7.80
C TYR A 188 -6.89 1.18 7.36
N THR A 189 -8.11 0.96 7.84
CA THR A 189 -8.95 -0.16 7.39
C THR A 189 -10.08 0.37 6.52
N LYS A 190 -10.37 -0.32 5.42
CA LYS A 190 -11.46 0.07 4.51
C LYS A 190 -12.77 0.12 5.27
N ARG A 191 -13.46 1.26 5.20
CA ARG A 191 -14.76 1.42 5.84
C ARG A 191 -15.75 0.48 5.16
N ALA A 192 -16.46 -0.33 5.95
CA ALA A 192 -17.56 -1.12 5.43
C ALA A 192 -18.61 -0.16 4.82
N GLU A 193 -19.08 -0.47 3.61
CA GLU A 193 -20.19 0.26 3.02
C GLU A 193 -21.39 0.16 3.96
N HIS A 194 -21.68 1.24 4.68
CA HIS A 194 -22.97 1.40 5.29
C HIS A 194 -23.92 1.80 4.16
N ALA A 195 -25.04 1.09 4.02
CA ALA A 195 -26.15 1.58 3.21
C ALA A 195 -26.43 3.04 3.62
N PRO A 196 -26.76 3.93 2.68
CA PRO A 196 -27.03 5.33 3.02
C PRO A 196 -28.06 5.35 4.16
N ASP A 197 -27.72 5.99 5.26
CA ASP A 197 -28.67 6.25 6.34
C ASP A 197 -29.87 6.97 5.72
N GLU A 198 -31.00 6.28 5.58
CA GLU A 198 -32.31 6.89 5.34
C GLU A 198 -32.78 7.62 6.60
N LEU A 199 -31.99 8.54 7.15
CA LEU A 199 -32.43 9.43 8.20
C LEU A 199 -31.90 10.84 7.93
N GLY A 200 -32.77 11.62 7.31
CA GLY A 200 -32.57 13.03 7.07
C GLY A 200 -32.30 13.79 8.36
N HIS A 201 -31.21 14.55 8.36
CA HIS A 201 -31.13 15.75 9.16
C HIS A 201 -31.00 16.93 8.20
N GLY A 202 -32.17 17.49 7.89
CA GLY A 202 -32.27 18.81 7.32
C GLY A 202 -31.62 19.80 8.29
N VAL A 203 -30.52 20.41 7.85
CA VAL A 203 -30.10 21.68 8.40
C VAL A 203 -31.08 22.71 7.88
N ALA A 204 -32.17 22.90 8.62
CA ALA A 204 -33.01 24.07 8.49
C ALA A 204 -32.15 25.29 8.84
N LEU A 205 -31.67 26.00 7.82
CA LEU A 205 -31.20 27.36 7.96
C LEU A 205 -32.38 28.19 8.47
N ARG A 206 -32.48 28.37 9.79
CA ARG A 206 -33.38 29.36 10.38
C ARG A 206 -32.96 30.71 9.85
N GLY A 207 -33.86 31.31 9.07
CA GLY A 207 -33.73 32.66 8.57
C GLY A 207 -33.55 33.66 9.71
N SER A 208 -32.51 34.47 9.58
CA SER A 208 -32.42 35.76 10.26
C SER A 208 -33.12 36.80 9.38
N THR A 209 -34.45 36.88 9.48
CA THR A 209 -35.17 38.16 9.34
C THR A 209 -34.81 38.95 10.60
N GLY A 210 -33.98 39.98 10.52
CA GLY A 210 -34.40 41.28 10.01
C GLY A 210 -34.95 42.09 11.18
N ASP A 211 -34.11 42.91 11.80
CA ASP A 211 -34.60 44.01 12.64
C ASP A 211 -33.91 45.30 12.22
N ARG A 212 -34.64 46.08 11.43
CA ARG A 212 -34.40 47.50 11.25
C ARG A 212 -35.10 48.17 12.43
N HIS A 213 -34.39 48.98 13.19
CA HIS A 213 -35.05 50.07 13.92
C HIS A 213 -34.57 51.45 13.44
N PRO A 214 -35.50 52.42 13.33
CA PRO A 214 -35.24 53.72 12.74
C PRO A 214 -34.87 54.79 13.80
N VAL A 215 -34.09 55.78 13.33
CA VAL A 215 -34.04 57.21 13.69
C VAL A 215 -33.92 57.62 15.17
N GLY A 216 -32.81 58.30 15.44
CA GLY A 216 -32.62 59.35 16.44
C GLY A 216 -31.45 60.23 15.99
#